data_AF-A0A9W4MZ19-F1
#
_entry.id   AF-A0A9W4MZ19-F1
#
_cell.length_a   1.000
_cell.length_b   1.000
_cell.length_c   1.000
_cell.angle_alpha   90.00
_cell.angle_beta   90.00
_cell.angle_gamma   90.00
#
_symmetry.space_group_name_H-M   'P 1'
#
loop_
_entity.id
_entity.type
_entity.pdbx_description
1 polymer ?
#
loop_
_entity_poly.entity_id
_entity_poly.type
_entity_poly.pdbx_seq_one_letter_code
_entity_poly.pdbx_strand_id
1 'polypeptide(L)'
;MMLAIILIVLFALNTPINAHSWIEQLTLIAPNGTFVGTPGYPRGNYLRSTSGYSDTTMTYLIPPGSRANVTEILPTDKLCKDTQQEQKQSDGSPRLEASAGAAIALRFQENGHVTLPQNQPGKPPNRGTVYVYGTTQPKTGEKFLDVHGAWTADGTGGDGRGVLLSKQNFDDGRCYQVNSGEISGTRQAKFTHTANQLMGADLWCQQDIQLPSNAPSGKPYTLYWVWDWPTAAGADPTYPNGKAEIYTTCMEVDVVTTVGKQAVNDEYDIDQDLNQAAIPAQFDSLGDGVSVQASGTTPAAPSTQNTQTTLTTMARSATAVAATTARRVTVTDWETSTSTVYMSLPT
;
A
#
# COMPACT_ATOMS: atom_id res chain seq x y z
N MET A 1 28.06 -4.40 41.37
CA MET A 1 26.90 -3.52 41.09
C MET A 1 26.98 -2.87 39.71
N MET A 2 28.10 -2.21 39.35
CA MET A 2 28.28 -1.56 38.03
C MET A 2 28.21 -2.53 36.84
N LEU A 3 28.77 -3.74 36.96
CA LEU A 3 28.71 -4.78 35.91
C LEU A 3 27.29 -5.31 35.66
N ALA A 4 26.46 -5.40 36.72
CA ALA A 4 25.08 -5.84 36.62
C ALA A 4 24.18 -4.77 35.98
N ILE A 5 24.45 -3.49 36.25
CA ILE A 5 23.76 -2.36 35.60
C ILE A 5 24.12 -2.31 34.11
N ILE A 6 25.38 -2.55 33.73
CA ILE A 6 25.81 -2.60 32.32
C ILE A 6 25.14 -3.77 31.58
N LEU A 7 25.05 -4.96 32.19
CA LEU A 7 24.34 -6.11 31.61
C LEU A 7 22.82 -5.90 31.49
N ILE A 8 22.19 -5.23 32.46
CA ILE A 8 20.75 -4.90 32.42
C ILE A 8 20.47 -3.83 31.35
N VAL A 9 21.35 -2.83 31.19
CA VAL A 9 21.23 -1.82 30.12
C VAL A 9 21.48 -2.46 28.74
N LEU A 10 22.43 -3.38 28.61
CA LEU A 10 22.68 -4.11 27.34
C LEU A 10 21.54 -5.08 26.96
N PHE A 11 20.84 -5.67 27.93
CA PHE A 11 19.65 -6.50 27.66
C PHE A 11 18.40 -5.66 27.37
N ALA A 12 18.27 -4.47 27.95
CA ALA A 12 17.14 -3.56 27.68
C ALA A 12 17.22 -2.88 26.29
N LEU A 13 18.41 -2.81 25.69
CA LEU A 13 18.64 -2.25 24.34
C LEU A 13 18.42 -3.28 23.21
N ASN A 14 18.01 -4.50 23.56
CA ASN A 14 17.83 -5.60 22.62
C ASN A 14 16.37 -6.08 22.59
N THR A 15 15.41 -5.16 22.58
CA THR A 15 14.09 -5.48 22.03
C THR A 15 14.28 -5.54 20.51
N PRO A 16 14.27 -6.73 19.88
CA PRO A 16 14.21 -6.78 18.43
C PRO A 16 12.97 -5.98 18.04
N ILE A 17 13.14 -4.89 17.32
CA ILE A 17 12.04 -4.20 16.65
C ILE A 17 11.54 -5.23 15.66
N ASN A 18 10.53 -6.00 16.07
CA ASN A 18 9.94 -7.02 15.24
C ASN A 18 9.25 -6.26 14.12
N ALA A 19 9.83 -6.30 12.92
CA ALA A 19 9.22 -5.63 11.79
C ALA A 19 7.84 -6.22 11.54
N HIS A 20 6.89 -5.36 11.22
CA HIS A 20 5.56 -5.75 10.81
C HIS A 20 4.82 -4.54 10.26
N SER A 21 3.98 -4.81 9.29
CA SER A 21 2.94 -3.92 8.79
C SER A 21 1.83 -4.76 8.17
N TRP A 22 0.64 -4.19 8.10
CA TRP A 22 -0.56 -4.75 7.48
C TRP A 22 -1.48 -3.59 7.09
N ILE A 23 -2.49 -3.87 6.27
CA ILE A 23 -3.52 -2.87 5.96
C ILE A 23 -4.38 -2.63 7.19
N GLU A 24 -4.40 -1.41 7.70
CA GLU A 24 -5.24 -0.99 8.82
C GLU A 24 -6.67 -0.66 8.37
N GLN A 25 -6.80 -0.08 7.16
CA GLN A 25 -8.06 0.46 6.66
C GLN A 25 -8.03 0.60 5.13
N LEU A 26 -9.19 0.42 4.51
CA LEU A 26 -9.47 0.76 3.12
C LEU A 26 -10.46 1.91 3.05
N THR A 27 -10.32 2.82 2.09
CA THR A 27 -11.27 3.93 1.91
C THR A 27 -11.40 4.34 0.44
N LEU A 28 -12.55 4.91 0.04
CA LEU A 28 -12.77 5.40 -1.32
C LEU A 28 -12.02 6.72 -1.54
N ILE A 29 -11.51 6.92 -2.74
CA ILE A 29 -10.91 8.17 -3.19
C ILE A 29 -11.87 8.85 -4.18
N ALA A 30 -12.25 10.09 -3.87
CA ALA A 30 -13.06 10.94 -4.74
C ALA A 30 -12.25 11.51 -5.92
N PRO A 31 -12.92 12.07 -6.95
CA PRO A 31 -12.24 12.61 -8.14
C PRO A 31 -11.22 13.74 -7.89
N ASN A 32 -11.23 14.38 -6.71
CA ASN A 32 -10.29 15.42 -6.30
C ASN A 32 -9.20 14.91 -5.32
N GLY A 33 -9.11 13.60 -5.11
CA GLY A 33 -8.14 12.98 -4.21
C GLY A 33 -8.56 12.87 -2.73
N THR A 34 -9.71 13.43 -2.35
CA THR A 34 -10.21 13.33 -0.96
C THR A 34 -10.80 11.97 -0.64
N PHE A 35 -10.74 11.53 0.62
CA PHE A 35 -11.41 10.31 1.05
C PHE A 35 -12.89 10.55 1.33
N VAL A 36 -13.71 9.59 0.90
CA VAL A 36 -15.16 9.64 1.04
C VAL A 36 -15.75 8.31 1.48
N GLY A 37 -16.99 8.34 1.96
CA GLY A 37 -17.73 7.14 2.34
C GLY A 37 -17.28 6.53 3.68
N THR A 38 -17.81 5.34 3.94
CA THR A 38 -17.46 4.58 5.14
C THR A 38 -16.23 3.71 4.86
N PRO A 39 -15.20 3.73 5.72
CA PRO A 39 -14.04 2.90 5.53
C PRO A 39 -14.35 1.40 5.69
N GLY A 40 -13.61 0.58 4.96
CA GLY A 40 -13.58 -0.87 5.12
C GLY A 40 -12.32 -1.36 5.81
N TYR A 41 -12.32 -2.65 6.16
CA TYR A 41 -11.25 -3.27 6.95
C TYR A 41 -10.87 -4.65 6.42
N PRO A 42 -9.65 -5.15 6.72
CA PRO A 42 -9.26 -6.52 6.36
C PRO A 42 -10.09 -7.60 7.04
N ARG A 43 -10.01 -8.82 6.50
CA ARG A 43 -10.57 -10.01 7.16
C ARG A 43 -10.00 -10.12 8.57
N GLY A 44 -10.82 -10.58 9.51
CA GLY A 44 -10.38 -10.85 10.87
C GLY A 44 -9.74 -9.65 11.58
N ASN A 45 -10.05 -8.41 11.16
CA ASN A 45 -9.45 -7.21 11.72
C ASN A 45 -9.65 -7.12 13.24
N TYR A 46 -8.62 -6.63 13.92
CA TYR A 46 -8.65 -6.33 15.34
C TYR A 46 -8.31 -4.85 15.50
N LEU A 47 -9.32 -4.02 15.74
CA LEU A 47 -9.15 -2.58 15.87
C LEU A 47 -8.18 -2.25 17.02
N ARG A 48 -7.25 -1.33 16.79
CA ARG A 48 -6.28 -0.86 17.79
C ARG A 48 -6.93 -0.31 19.06
N SER A 49 -8.15 0.22 18.96
CA SER A 49 -8.94 0.72 20.09
C SER A 49 -9.62 -0.37 20.92
N THR A 50 -9.63 -1.62 20.45
CA THR A 50 -10.28 -2.74 21.14
C THR A 50 -9.40 -3.25 22.28
N SER A 51 -10.01 -3.43 23.45
CA SER A 51 -9.32 -4.00 24.62
C SER A 51 -8.75 -5.38 24.30
N GLY A 52 -7.45 -5.58 24.55
CA GLY A 52 -6.74 -6.83 24.25
C GLY A 52 -6.02 -6.83 22.90
N TYR A 53 -6.03 -5.70 22.18
CA TYR A 53 -5.24 -5.53 20.97
C TYR A 53 -3.74 -5.72 21.24
N SER A 54 -3.07 -6.37 20.29
CA SER A 54 -1.62 -6.51 20.17
C SER A 54 -1.27 -6.61 18.69
N ASP A 55 -0.14 -6.06 18.25
CA ASP A 55 0.27 -6.11 16.84
C ASP A 55 0.38 -7.54 16.29
N THR A 56 0.67 -8.51 17.16
CA THR A 56 0.69 -9.95 16.81
C THR A 56 -0.66 -10.49 16.37
N THR A 57 -1.76 -9.83 16.72
CA THR A 57 -3.11 -10.25 16.29
C THR A 57 -3.32 -10.07 14.79
N MET A 58 -2.65 -9.08 14.19
CA MET A 58 -2.74 -8.75 12.77
C MET A 58 -1.50 -9.13 11.96
N THR A 59 -0.32 -9.18 12.60
CA THR A 59 0.93 -9.52 11.91
C THR A 59 0.90 -10.91 11.29
N TYR A 60 1.21 -10.99 10.00
CA TYR A 60 1.46 -12.26 9.31
C TYR A 60 2.72 -12.17 8.48
N LEU A 61 3.73 -12.94 8.88
CA LEU A 61 5.08 -12.95 8.30
C LEU A 61 5.32 -14.28 7.55
N ILE A 62 5.86 -14.16 6.35
CA ILE A 62 6.31 -15.26 5.48
C ILE A 62 7.79 -15.04 5.13
N PRO A 63 8.68 -16.03 5.33
CA PRO A 63 8.49 -17.26 6.09
C PRO A 63 8.21 -16.98 7.58
N PRO A 64 7.42 -17.82 8.28
CA PRO A 64 7.10 -17.57 9.69
C PRO A 64 8.35 -17.67 10.57
N GLY A 65 8.51 -16.72 11.49
CA GLY A 65 9.66 -16.67 12.41
C GLY A 65 9.78 -17.85 13.38
N SER A 66 8.74 -18.68 13.51
CA SER A 66 8.75 -19.93 14.28
C SER A 66 9.32 -21.13 13.52
N ARG A 67 9.60 -21.00 12.22
CA ARG A 67 10.18 -22.06 11.39
C ARG A 67 11.67 -22.23 11.70
N ALA A 68 12.17 -23.47 11.62
CA ALA A 68 13.60 -23.75 11.76
C ALA A 68 14.48 -23.04 10.72
N ASN A 69 14.02 -23.00 9.46
CA ASN A 69 14.63 -22.21 8.40
C ASN A 69 13.76 -20.98 8.07
N VAL A 70 14.14 -19.80 8.59
CA VAL A 70 13.39 -18.53 8.39
C VAL A 70 13.77 -17.78 7.12
N THR A 71 14.66 -18.33 6.27
CA THR A 71 15.09 -17.67 5.02
C THR A 71 14.41 -18.24 3.77
N GLU A 72 13.66 -19.34 3.90
CA GLU A 72 13.07 -20.07 2.79
C GLU A 72 11.54 -20.02 2.81
N ILE A 73 10.98 -19.58 1.67
CA ILE A 73 9.54 -19.62 1.38
C ILE A 73 9.21 -21.01 0.84
N LEU A 74 8.25 -21.69 1.45
CA LEU A 74 7.83 -23.02 1.06
C LEU A 74 6.56 -22.99 0.20
N PRO A 75 6.36 -23.95 -0.73
CA PRO A 75 5.11 -24.08 -1.49
C PRO A 75 3.86 -24.25 -0.61
N THR A 76 4.03 -24.66 0.65
CA THR A 76 2.93 -24.81 1.60
C THR A 76 2.54 -23.52 2.31
N ASP A 77 3.38 -22.48 2.24
CA ASP A 77 3.12 -21.16 2.83
C ASP A 77 1.83 -20.57 2.27
N LYS A 78 0.95 -20.16 3.18
CA LYS A 78 -0.33 -19.57 2.83
C LYS A 78 -0.14 -18.08 2.61
N LEU A 79 -0.91 -17.53 1.69
CA LEU A 79 -0.92 -16.09 1.40
C LEU A 79 -1.63 -15.32 2.51
N CYS A 80 -2.70 -15.88 3.07
CA CYS A 80 -3.50 -15.24 4.11
C CYS A 80 -3.21 -15.84 5.48
N LYS A 81 -3.19 -14.96 6.49
CA LYS A 81 -3.17 -15.33 7.91
C LYS A 81 -4.29 -16.33 8.23
N ASP A 82 -4.11 -17.16 9.26
CA ASP A 82 -5.12 -18.09 9.75
C ASP A 82 -6.50 -17.45 9.99
N THR A 83 -6.53 -16.27 10.59
CA THR A 83 -7.76 -15.47 10.82
C THR A 83 -8.29 -14.77 9.57
N GLN A 84 -7.60 -14.90 8.43
CA GLN A 84 -7.89 -14.22 7.16
C GLN A 84 -8.08 -15.19 5.98
N GLN A 85 -8.11 -16.51 6.21
CA GLN A 85 -8.29 -17.47 5.12
C GLN A 85 -9.72 -17.50 4.57
N GLU A 86 -10.70 -17.26 5.43
CA GLU A 86 -12.12 -17.17 5.05
C GLU A 86 -12.50 -15.72 4.77
N GLN A 87 -13.43 -15.50 3.83
CA GLN A 87 -13.98 -14.17 3.53
C GLN A 87 -14.95 -13.70 4.64
N LYS A 88 -14.52 -13.70 5.90
CA LYS A 88 -15.33 -13.31 7.06
C LYS A 88 -14.79 -12.03 7.70
N GLN A 89 -15.69 -11.08 7.96
CA GLN A 89 -15.36 -9.87 8.69
C GLN A 89 -15.48 -10.06 10.21
N SER A 90 -14.68 -9.29 10.94
CA SER A 90 -14.86 -9.11 12.38
C SER A 90 -15.99 -8.10 12.65
N ASP A 91 -16.67 -8.26 13.78
CA ASP A 91 -17.69 -7.31 14.21
C ASP A 91 -17.10 -5.88 14.34
N GLY A 92 -17.82 -4.89 13.81
CA GLY A 92 -17.36 -3.50 13.79
C GLY A 92 -16.27 -3.19 12.74
N SER A 93 -15.90 -4.16 11.90
CA SER A 93 -14.94 -3.99 10.80
C SER A 93 -15.57 -4.40 9.47
N PRO A 94 -16.47 -3.58 8.89
CA PRO A 94 -17.16 -3.92 7.64
C PRO A 94 -16.18 -4.00 6.45
N ARG A 95 -16.64 -4.63 5.37
CA ARG A 95 -15.97 -4.52 4.06
C ARG A 95 -16.17 -3.12 3.51
N LEU A 96 -15.25 -2.68 2.65
CA LEU A 96 -15.44 -1.45 1.89
C LEU A 96 -16.51 -1.70 0.84
N GLU A 97 -17.44 -0.77 0.66
CA GLU A 97 -18.34 -0.74 -0.49
C GLU A 97 -17.76 0.17 -1.57
N ALA A 98 -17.65 -0.33 -2.80
CA ALA A 98 -17.11 0.45 -3.92
C ALA A 98 -17.74 0.04 -5.25
N SER A 99 -17.80 0.95 -6.22
CA SER A 99 -18.19 0.60 -7.59
C SER A 99 -17.02 -0.01 -8.37
N ALA A 100 -17.32 -0.74 -9.44
CA ALA A 100 -16.30 -1.12 -10.42
C ALA A 100 -15.58 0.13 -10.96
N GLY A 101 -14.25 0.06 -11.11
CA GLY A 101 -13.43 1.20 -11.53
C GLY A 101 -13.16 2.25 -10.45
N ALA A 102 -13.68 2.08 -9.22
CA ALA A 102 -13.43 3.03 -8.14
C ALA A 102 -11.94 3.07 -7.75
N ALA A 103 -11.48 4.27 -7.40
CA ALA A 103 -10.20 4.47 -6.75
C ALA A 103 -10.34 4.25 -5.24
N ILE A 104 -9.40 3.51 -4.64
CA ILE A 104 -9.38 3.24 -3.21
C ILE A 104 -7.95 3.39 -2.66
N ALA A 105 -7.85 3.83 -1.41
CA ALA A 105 -6.59 3.86 -0.67
C ALA A 105 -6.52 2.67 0.28
N LEU A 106 -5.41 1.92 0.23
CA LEU A 106 -5.07 0.90 1.22
C LEU A 106 -4.05 1.49 2.20
N ARG A 107 -4.44 1.66 3.46
CA ARG A 107 -3.65 2.42 4.44
C ARG A 107 -3.00 1.51 5.46
N PHE A 108 -1.76 1.79 5.82
CA PHE A 108 -0.95 0.96 6.71
C PHE A 108 0.04 1.80 7.54
N GLN A 109 0.50 1.25 8.67
CA GLN A 109 1.51 1.91 9.49
C GLN A 109 2.93 1.55 9.02
N GLU A 110 3.80 2.55 9.04
CA GLU A 110 5.20 2.39 8.66
C GLU A 110 6.04 1.76 9.76
N ASN A 111 5.66 1.93 11.03
CA ASN A 111 6.22 1.23 12.19
C ASN A 111 7.76 1.29 12.29
N GLY A 112 8.34 2.43 11.92
CA GLY A 112 9.77 2.73 11.94
C GLY A 112 10.51 2.26 10.69
N HIS A 113 9.87 1.52 9.79
CA HIS A 113 10.50 1.00 8.57
C HIS A 113 10.85 2.10 7.58
N VAL A 114 10.16 3.24 7.61
CA VAL A 114 10.37 4.39 6.75
C VAL A 114 11.20 5.46 7.45
N THR A 115 10.86 5.81 8.69
CA THR A 115 11.51 6.94 9.37
C THR A 115 12.76 6.57 10.16
N LEU A 116 12.99 5.28 10.43
CA LEU A 116 14.18 4.76 11.10
C LEU A 116 14.87 3.67 10.26
N PRO A 117 15.19 3.94 8.97
CA PRO A 117 15.65 2.93 8.03
C PRO A 117 16.97 2.27 8.42
N GLN A 118 17.78 2.97 9.22
CA GLN A 118 19.07 2.53 9.75
C GLN A 118 18.97 1.41 10.80
N ASN A 119 17.79 1.19 11.39
CA ASN A 119 17.63 0.21 12.47
C ASN A 119 17.83 -1.23 12.00
N GLN A 120 17.68 -1.49 10.70
CA GLN A 120 17.83 -2.82 10.12
C GLN A 120 18.76 -2.75 8.90
N PRO A 121 20.01 -3.22 9.02
CA PRO A 121 20.95 -3.19 7.92
C PRO A 121 20.49 -4.11 6.77
N GLY A 122 20.90 -3.77 5.55
CA GLY A 122 20.63 -4.60 4.37
C GLY A 122 19.21 -4.55 3.82
N LYS A 123 18.34 -3.73 4.39
CA LYS A 123 16.97 -3.53 3.87
C LYS A 123 16.97 -2.67 2.60
N PRO A 124 15.95 -2.80 1.73
CA PRO A 124 15.92 -2.10 0.44
C PRO A 124 15.85 -0.57 0.64
N PRO A 125 16.47 0.22 -0.25
CA PRO A 125 16.45 1.69 -0.15
C PRO A 125 15.05 2.27 -0.28
N ASN A 126 14.18 1.64 -1.09
CA ASN A 126 12.77 2.00 -1.24
C ASN A 126 11.87 1.46 -0.11
N ARG A 127 12.47 0.90 0.94
CA ARG A 127 11.80 0.33 2.12
C ARG A 127 10.93 -0.88 1.80
N GLY A 128 11.21 -1.54 0.69
CA GLY A 128 10.48 -2.70 0.22
C GLY A 128 9.44 -2.34 -0.83
N THR A 129 8.92 -3.37 -1.48
CA THR A 129 7.96 -3.22 -2.58
C THR A 129 6.64 -3.83 -2.17
N VAL A 130 5.56 -3.11 -2.43
CA VAL A 130 4.21 -3.52 -2.10
C VAL A 130 3.45 -3.86 -3.37
N TYR A 131 2.80 -5.01 -3.35
CA TYR A 131 2.02 -5.56 -4.44
C TYR A 131 0.59 -5.72 -3.97
N VAL A 132 -0.35 -5.36 -4.84
CA VAL A 132 -1.77 -5.64 -4.62
C VAL A 132 -2.27 -6.54 -5.73
N TYR A 133 -2.78 -7.70 -5.36
CA TYR A 133 -3.41 -8.65 -6.25
C TYR A 133 -4.93 -8.63 -6.07
N GLY A 134 -5.66 -8.92 -7.13
CA GLY A 134 -7.12 -8.89 -7.16
C GLY A 134 -7.73 -10.16 -7.76
N THR A 135 -8.83 -10.67 -7.19
CA THR A 135 -9.58 -11.80 -7.76
C THR A 135 -11.06 -11.79 -7.34
N THR A 136 -11.88 -12.46 -8.15
CA THR A 136 -13.28 -12.79 -7.81
C THR A 136 -13.50 -14.27 -7.50
N GLN A 137 -12.42 -15.05 -7.44
CA GLN A 137 -12.40 -16.49 -7.23
C GLN A 137 -11.33 -16.86 -6.18
N PRO A 138 -11.32 -16.28 -4.97
CA PRO A 138 -10.33 -16.60 -3.94
C PRO A 138 -10.45 -18.06 -3.49
N LYS A 139 -9.35 -18.66 -3.04
CA LYS A 139 -9.37 -19.98 -2.38
C LYS A 139 -9.13 -19.84 -0.88
N THR A 140 -9.86 -20.61 -0.07
CA THR A 140 -9.48 -20.84 1.32
C THR A 140 -8.08 -21.46 1.36
N GLY A 141 -7.19 -20.87 2.15
CA GLY A 141 -5.81 -21.37 2.27
C GLY A 141 -4.95 -21.19 1.02
N GLU A 142 -5.29 -20.18 0.18
CA GLU A 142 -4.51 -19.73 -0.99
C GLU A 142 -3.01 -19.77 -0.70
N LYS A 143 -2.21 -20.32 -1.61
CA LYS A 143 -0.75 -20.44 -1.43
C LYS A 143 -0.06 -19.17 -1.88
N PHE A 144 0.96 -18.77 -1.13
CA PHE A 144 1.72 -17.57 -1.42
C PHE A 144 2.33 -17.62 -2.83
N LEU A 145 3.01 -18.72 -3.17
CA LEU A 145 3.67 -18.91 -4.46
C LEU A 145 2.72 -19.16 -5.64
N ASP A 146 1.43 -19.45 -5.40
CA ASP A 146 0.43 -19.56 -6.46
C ASP A 146 -0.05 -18.17 -6.95
N VAL A 147 0.24 -17.12 -6.17
CA VAL A 147 -0.21 -15.74 -6.42
C VAL A 147 0.97 -14.79 -6.60
N HIS A 148 1.82 -14.66 -5.58
CA HIS A 148 2.90 -13.67 -5.57
C HIS A 148 3.99 -14.05 -6.58
N GLY A 149 4.26 -13.13 -7.52
CA GLY A 149 5.14 -13.38 -8.66
C GLY A 149 4.56 -14.28 -9.77
N ALA A 150 3.42 -14.95 -9.52
CA ALA A 150 2.74 -15.79 -10.50
C ALA A 150 1.65 -15.03 -11.26
N TRP A 151 0.80 -14.29 -10.56
CA TRP A 151 -0.26 -13.48 -11.18
C TRP A 151 0.32 -12.22 -11.83
N THR A 152 -0.10 -11.97 -13.07
CA THR A 152 0.36 -10.86 -13.90
C THR A 152 -0.75 -9.82 -14.09
N ALA A 153 -0.38 -8.61 -14.51
CA ALA A 153 -1.33 -7.52 -14.67
C ALA A 153 -2.37 -7.76 -15.79
N ASP A 154 -2.00 -8.55 -16.80
CA ASP A 154 -2.90 -8.94 -17.90
C ASP A 154 -3.81 -10.14 -17.56
N GLY A 155 -3.67 -10.72 -16.35
CA GLY A 155 -4.48 -11.85 -15.88
C GLY A 155 -4.16 -13.19 -16.51
N THR A 156 -3.04 -13.31 -17.24
CA THR A 156 -2.66 -14.58 -17.91
C THR A 156 -1.70 -15.45 -17.06
N GLY A 157 -1.09 -14.86 -16.03
CA GLY A 157 -0.13 -15.53 -15.15
C GLY A 157 -0.76 -16.44 -14.11
N GLY A 158 0.06 -17.35 -13.57
CA GLY A 158 -0.34 -18.32 -12.56
C GLY A 158 -1.47 -19.22 -13.07
N ASP A 159 -2.56 -19.31 -12.31
CA ASP A 159 -3.75 -20.08 -12.67
C ASP A 159 -4.87 -19.24 -13.32
N GLY A 160 -4.58 -17.99 -13.71
CA GLY A 160 -5.49 -17.13 -14.47
C GLY A 160 -6.73 -16.65 -13.71
N ARG A 161 -6.82 -16.87 -12.38
CA ARG A 161 -7.97 -16.44 -11.57
C ARG A 161 -7.91 -15.00 -11.11
N GLY A 162 -6.75 -14.35 -11.22
CA GLY A 162 -6.56 -13.02 -10.69
C GLY A 162 -5.49 -12.24 -11.42
N VAL A 163 -5.29 -11.01 -10.96
CA VAL A 163 -4.45 -10.01 -11.61
C VAL A 163 -3.56 -9.32 -10.59
N LEU A 164 -2.40 -8.83 -11.04
CA LEU A 164 -1.64 -7.81 -10.32
C LEU A 164 -2.27 -6.44 -10.60
N LEU A 165 -2.82 -5.78 -9.59
CA LEU A 165 -3.46 -4.47 -9.72
C LEU A 165 -2.48 -3.31 -9.58
N SER A 166 -1.49 -3.44 -8.71
CA SER A 166 -0.50 -2.38 -8.49
C SER A 166 0.79 -2.90 -7.87
N LYS A 167 1.87 -2.16 -8.12
CA LYS A 167 3.20 -2.40 -7.57
C LYS A 167 3.85 -1.05 -7.24
N GLN A 168 4.08 -0.78 -5.96
CA GLN A 168 4.59 0.50 -5.47
C GLN A 168 5.66 0.33 -4.39
N ASN A 169 6.34 1.40 -4.02
CA ASN A 169 7.24 1.38 -2.86
C ASN A 169 6.41 1.37 -1.57
N PHE A 170 6.93 0.75 -0.51
CA PHE A 170 6.29 0.81 0.81
C PHE A 170 6.30 2.21 1.40
N ASP A 171 7.38 2.95 1.15
CA ASP A 171 7.46 4.38 1.44
C ASP A 171 6.73 5.18 0.37
N ASP A 172 5.59 5.78 0.74
CA ASP A 172 4.79 6.63 -0.14
C ASP A 172 5.32 8.07 -0.29
N GLY A 173 6.41 8.39 0.41
CA GLY A 173 7.07 9.69 0.39
C GLY A 173 6.42 10.77 1.25
N ARG A 174 5.29 10.48 1.90
CA ARG A 174 4.54 11.41 2.76
C ARG A 174 4.45 10.93 4.21
N CYS A 175 4.17 9.64 4.43
CA CYS A 175 3.89 9.06 5.74
C CYS A 175 5.06 9.14 6.72
N TYR A 176 4.76 9.04 8.01
CA TYR A 176 5.79 8.99 9.05
C TYR A 176 5.23 8.45 10.36
N GLN A 177 6.06 7.73 11.11
CA GLN A 177 5.91 7.56 12.54
C GLN A 177 6.62 8.71 13.26
N VAL A 178 6.00 9.26 14.30
CA VAL A 178 6.62 10.29 15.15
C VAL A 178 7.74 9.68 15.99
N ASN A 179 8.96 10.15 15.77
CA ASN A 179 10.14 9.79 16.55
C ASN A 179 11.23 10.88 16.41
N SER A 180 12.39 10.64 17.03
CA SER A 180 13.53 11.57 17.04
C SER A 180 14.44 11.49 15.81
N GLY A 181 14.12 10.66 14.81
CA GLY A 181 14.88 10.51 13.58
C GLY A 181 14.70 11.69 12.62
N GLU A 182 15.73 11.98 11.83
CA GLU A 182 15.76 13.12 10.88
C GLU A 182 14.64 13.04 9.82
N ILE A 183 14.35 11.84 9.31
CA ILE A 183 13.28 11.62 8.33
C ILE A 183 11.92 11.96 8.94
N SER A 184 11.67 11.50 10.18
CA SER A 184 10.43 11.80 10.90
C SER A 184 10.27 13.32 11.10
N GLY A 185 11.30 14.00 11.61
CA GLY A 185 11.25 15.45 11.82
C GLY A 185 11.04 16.25 10.54
N THR A 186 11.70 15.87 9.44
CA THR A 186 11.55 16.52 8.13
C THR A 186 10.14 16.32 7.57
N ARG A 187 9.59 15.11 7.66
CA ARG A 187 8.23 14.82 7.16
C ARG A 187 7.16 15.48 8.01
N GLN A 188 7.30 15.48 9.35
CA GLN A 188 6.40 16.23 10.23
C GLN A 188 6.34 17.72 9.88
N ALA A 189 7.49 18.34 9.57
CA ALA A 189 7.53 19.74 9.18
C ALA A 189 6.90 20.02 7.80
N LYS A 190 6.98 19.06 6.87
CA LYS A 190 6.49 19.21 5.49
C LYS A 190 5.03 18.77 5.31
N PHE A 191 4.61 17.74 6.04
CA PHE A 191 3.35 17.03 5.88
C PHE A 191 2.59 16.99 7.20
N THR A 192 2.34 18.17 7.77
CA THR A 192 1.64 18.30 9.03
C THR A 192 0.24 17.70 8.93
N HIS A 193 -0.14 16.83 9.88
CA HIS A 193 -1.53 16.41 10.07
C HIS A 193 -1.94 16.61 11.54
N THR A 194 -3.25 16.67 11.77
CA THR A 194 -3.81 16.72 13.12
C THR A 194 -3.96 15.31 13.65
N ALA A 195 -3.34 15.03 14.80
CA ALA A 195 -3.46 13.74 15.47
C ALA A 195 -4.94 13.42 15.80
N ASN A 196 -5.34 12.17 15.59
CA ASN A 196 -6.71 11.71 15.86
C ASN A 196 -6.72 10.31 16.48
N GLN A 197 -7.89 9.82 16.87
CA GLN A 197 -8.01 8.52 17.55
C GLN A 197 -7.61 7.34 16.64
N LEU A 198 -7.78 7.47 15.32
CA LEU A 198 -7.50 6.40 14.36
C LEU A 198 -6.00 6.23 14.16
N MET A 199 -5.31 7.33 13.84
CA MET A 199 -3.91 7.31 13.40
C MET A 199 -2.92 7.67 14.52
N GLY A 200 -3.41 8.22 15.63
CA GLY A 200 -2.57 8.77 16.67
C GLY A 200 -1.81 9.99 16.14
N ALA A 201 -0.55 10.12 16.57
CA ALA A 201 0.35 11.18 16.11
C ALA A 201 1.03 10.88 14.77
N ASP A 202 0.89 9.64 14.27
CA ASP A 202 1.55 9.19 13.05
C ASP A 202 0.71 9.51 11.82
N LEU A 203 1.39 9.78 10.70
CA LEU A 203 0.76 9.85 9.39
C LEU A 203 0.94 8.48 8.72
N TRP A 204 -0.14 7.73 8.59
CA TRP A 204 -0.13 6.40 7.96
C TRP A 204 0.33 6.48 6.50
N CYS A 205 1.04 5.44 6.07
CA CYS A 205 1.33 5.23 4.66
C CYS A 205 0.12 4.72 3.91
N GLN A 206 0.17 4.82 2.59
CA GLN A 206 -0.85 4.26 1.74
C GLN A 206 -0.35 3.79 0.38
N GLN A 207 -1.18 2.94 -0.22
CA GLN A 207 -1.12 2.53 -1.60
C GLN A 207 -2.49 2.74 -2.24
N ASP A 208 -2.56 3.70 -3.15
CA ASP A 208 -3.76 4.01 -3.93
C ASP A 208 -3.83 3.07 -5.14
N ILE A 209 -5.00 2.48 -5.35
CA ILE A 209 -5.27 1.54 -6.45
C ILE A 209 -6.61 1.84 -7.11
N GLN A 210 -6.76 1.41 -8.36
CA GLN A 210 -8.06 1.38 -9.02
C GLN A 210 -8.58 -0.06 -9.09
N LEU A 211 -9.82 -0.29 -8.66
CA LEU A 211 -10.50 -1.56 -8.88
C LEU A 211 -10.73 -1.78 -10.37
N PRO A 212 -10.73 -3.03 -10.87
CA PRO A 212 -11.05 -3.26 -12.27
C PRO A 212 -12.42 -2.67 -12.66
N SER A 213 -12.47 -1.98 -13.80
CA SER A 213 -13.72 -1.40 -14.33
C SER A 213 -14.77 -2.44 -14.71
N ASN A 214 -14.34 -3.69 -14.90
CA ASN A 214 -15.19 -4.85 -15.16
C ASN A 214 -15.39 -5.74 -13.92
N ALA A 215 -15.03 -5.29 -12.72
CA ALA A 215 -15.28 -6.05 -11.50
C ALA A 215 -16.79 -6.31 -11.37
N PRO A 216 -17.23 -7.58 -11.24
CA PRO A 216 -18.64 -7.92 -11.20
C PRO A 216 -19.28 -7.46 -9.88
N SER A 217 -20.44 -6.82 -9.97
CA SER A 217 -21.23 -6.46 -8.80
C SER A 217 -21.90 -7.69 -8.16
N GLY A 218 -22.25 -7.57 -6.88
CA GLY A 218 -23.07 -8.57 -6.18
C GLY A 218 -22.29 -9.76 -5.60
N LYS A 219 -20.96 -9.75 -5.72
CA LYS A 219 -20.07 -10.60 -4.94
C LYS A 219 -18.83 -9.81 -4.50
N PRO A 220 -18.17 -10.21 -3.40
CA PRO A 220 -16.97 -9.52 -2.94
C PRO A 220 -15.82 -9.72 -3.93
N TYR A 221 -15.01 -8.67 -4.08
CA TYR A 221 -13.74 -8.68 -4.79
C TYR A 221 -12.61 -8.78 -3.76
N THR A 222 -11.82 -9.83 -3.85
CA THR A 222 -10.71 -10.08 -2.91
C THR A 222 -9.48 -9.31 -3.34
N LEU A 223 -8.86 -8.65 -2.37
CA LEU A 223 -7.55 -8.03 -2.50
C LEU A 223 -6.55 -8.75 -1.59
N TYR A 224 -5.35 -9.01 -2.14
CA TYR A 224 -4.20 -9.49 -1.38
C TYR A 224 -3.12 -8.41 -1.43
N TRP A 225 -2.78 -7.86 -0.28
CA TRP A 225 -1.67 -6.93 -0.12
C TRP A 225 -0.44 -7.71 0.34
N VAL A 226 0.68 -7.51 -0.33
CA VAL A 226 1.94 -8.22 -0.11
C VAL A 226 3.07 -7.20 -0.07
N TRP A 227 3.78 -7.11 1.04
CA TRP A 227 4.95 -6.27 1.19
C TRP A 227 6.21 -7.11 1.27
N ASP A 228 7.01 -7.05 0.21
CA ASP A 228 8.33 -7.66 0.14
C ASP A 228 9.38 -6.73 0.76
N TRP A 229 9.98 -7.15 1.86
CA TRP A 229 10.98 -6.38 2.59
C TRP A 229 12.24 -7.18 2.95
N PRO A 230 12.91 -7.78 1.95
CA PRO A 230 14.00 -8.72 2.16
C PRO A 230 15.25 -8.04 2.73
N THR A 231 16.09 -8.83 3.38
CA THR A 231 17.46 -8.44 3.72
C THR A 231 18.41 -8.94 2.63
N ALA A 232 19.24 -8.04 2.09
CA ALA A 232 20.24 -8.36 1.06
C ALA A 232 21.32 -9.34 1.56
N ALA A 233 21.81 -10.18 0.65
CA ALA A 233 22.93 -11.08 0.94
C ALA A 233 24.18 -10.30 1.35
N GLY A 234 24.92 -10.85 2.32
CA GLY A 234 26.14 -10.25 2.87
C GLY A 234 25.93 -9.02 3.77
N ALA A 235 24.70 -8.51 3.91
CA ALA A 235 24.45 -7.31 4.71
C ALA A 235 24.19 -7.60 6.20
N ASP A 236 23.70 -8.79 6.52
CA ASP A 236 23.48 -9.27 7.88
C ASP A 236 24.29 -10.56 8.11
N PRO A 237 25.25 -10.58 9.05
CA PRO A 237 26.02 -11.78 9.37
C PRO A 237 25.18 -12.98 9.83
N THR A 238 23.99 -12.76 10.40
CA THR A 238 23.06 -13.83 10.77
C THR A 238 22.44 -14.49 9.54
N TYR A 239 22.28 -13.73 8.45
CA TYR A 239 21.71 -14.18 7.19
C TYR A 239 22.67 -13.89 6.02
N PRO A 240 23.81 -14.60 5.92
CA PRO A 240 24.85 -14.28 4.94
C PRO A 240 24.37 -14.40 3.49
N ASN A 241 23.37 -15.23 3.23
CA ASN A 241 22.74 -15.40 1.91
C ASN A 241 21.51 -14.50 1.71
N GLY A 242 21.25 -13.58 2.64
CA GLY A 242 20.04 -12.77 2.68
C GLY A 242 18.88 -13.49 3.35
N LYS A 243 17.76 -12.78 3.48
CA LYS A 243 16.55 -13.27 4.13
C LYS A 243 15.32 -12.75 3.41
N ALA A 244 14.44 -13.66 3.01
CA ALA A 244 13.08 -13.33 2.62
C ALA A 244 12.30 -12.86 3.86
N GLU A 245 11.58 -11.75 3.72
CA GLU A 245 10.74 -11.21 4.79
C GLU A 245 9.57 -10.50 4.14
N ILE A 246 8.39 -11.12 4.24
CA ILE A 246 7.19 -10.71 3.53
C ILE A 246 6.03 -10.62 4.51
N TYR A 247 5.30 -9.51 4.46
CA TYR A 247 4.08 -9.33 5.23
C TYR A 247 2.88 -9.29 4.29
N THR A 248 1.78 -9.92 4.68
CA THR A 248 0.60 -9.98 3.84
C THR A 248 -0.68 -9.66 4.60
N THR A 249 -1.68 -9.17 3.88
CA THR A 249 -3.02 -8.90 4.41
C THR A 249 -4.06 -9.22 3.36
N CYS A 250 -5.11 -9.96 3.75
CA CYS A 250 -6.20 -10.33 2.86
C CYS A 250 -7.50 -9.62 3.26
N MET A 251 -8.20 -9.06 2.27
CA MET A 251 -9.35 -8.18 2.49
C MET A 251 -10.34 -8.23 1.33
N GLU A 252 -11.57 -7.78 1.59
CA GLU A 252 -12.65 -7.77 0.60
C GLU A 252 -13.18 -6.37 0.37
N VAL A 253 -13.57 -6.13 -0.88
CA VAL A 253 -14.39 -4.99 -1.28
C VAL A 253 -15.70 -5.52 -1.82
N ASP A 254 -16.83 -5.08 -1.27
CA ASP A 254 -18.14 -5.39 -1.82
C ASP A 254 -18.39 -4.48 -3.04
N VAL A 255 -18.39 -5.09 -4.23
CA VAL A 255 -18.59 -4.35 -5.48
C VAL A 255 -20.09 -4.13 -5.69
N VAL A 256 -20.49 -2.86 -5.63
CA VAL A 256 -21.89 -2.43 -5.70
C VAL A 256 -22.18 -1.68 -7.02
N THR A 257 -23.42 -1.75 -7.50
CA THR A 257 -23.86 -1.14 -8.77
C THR A 257 -24.03 0.39 -8.71
N THR A 258 -23.87 1.00 -7.53
CA THR A 258 -23.97 2.45 -7.26
C THR A 258 -23.16 2.68 -5.98
N VAL A 259 -22.32 3.71 -5.78
CA VAL A 259 -22.69 5.11 -5.52
C VAL A 259 -21.47 6.06 -5.74
N GLY A 260 -21.71 7.30 -6.18
CA GLY A 260 -20.72 8.39 -6.22
C GLY A 260 -19.97 8.45 -7.55
N LYS A 261 -19.79 9.67 -8.10
CA LYS A 261 -19.11 9.91 -9.37
C LYS A 261 -17.80 9.11 -9.44
N GLN A 262 -17.64 8.31 -10.50
CA GLN A 262 -16.33 7.77 -10.88
C GLN A 262 -15.34 8.93 -11.02
N ALA A 263 -14.08 8.68 -10.63
CA ALA A 263 -12.97 9.62 -10.82
C ALA A 263 -12.83 9.98 -12.31
N VAL A 264 -13.54 11.02 -12.73
CA VAL A 264 -13.13 11.86 -13.84
C VAL A 264 -12.20 12.85 -13.17
N ASN A 265 -10.88 12.69 -13.33
CA ASN A 265 -9.87 13.53 -12.67
C ASN A 265 -10.29 14.99 -12.64
N ASP A 266 -10.77 15.44 -11.48
CA ASP A 266 -10.77 16.84 -11.12
C ASP A 266 -9.33 17.17 -10.67
N GLU A 267 -8.96 18.45 -10.66
CA GLU A 267 -7.67 18.86 -10.14
C GLU A 267 -7.54 18.41 -8.67
N TYR A 268 -6.42 17.75 -8.31
CA TYR A 268 -6.16 17.29 -6.95
C TYR A 268 -6.22 18.49 -5.99
N ASP A 269 -7.01 18.39 -4.93
CA ASP A 269 -7.10 19.44 -3.92
C ASP A 269 -5.83 19.45 -3.07
N ILE A 270 -4.93 20.41 -3.28
CA ILE A 270 -3.62 20.41 -2.61
C ILE A 270 -3.69 20.75 -1.11
N ASP A 271 -4.77 21.42 -0.68
CA ASP A 271 -4.92 21.93 0.69
C ASP A 271 -5.78 21.02 1.58
N GLN A 272 -6.12 19.83 1.09
CA GLN A 272 -6.92 18.85 1.84
C GLN A 272 -6.20 18.29 3.08
N ASP A 273 -6.97 17.93 4.12
CA ASP A 273 -6.43 17.28 5.32
C ASP A 273 -5.76 15.95 4.95
N LEU A 274 -4.47 15.83 5.26
CA LEU A 274 -3.67 14.64 4.97
C LEU A 274 -4.17 13.37 5.67
N ASN A 275 -4.99 13.50 6.71
CA ASN A 275 -5.70 12.37 7.32
C ASN A 275 -6.70 11.72 6.35
N GLN A 276 -7.16 12.47 5.33
CA GLN A 276 -8.24 12.13 4.42
C GLN A 276 -7.87 12.37 2.94
N ALA A 277 -6.60 12.16 2.58
CA ALA A 277 -6.07 12.52 1.26
C ALA A 277 -5.28 11.39 0.60
N ALA A 278 -5.54 11.15 -0.68
CA ALA A 278 -4.73 10.30 -1.54
C ALA A 278 -3.30 10.84 -1.71
N ILE A 279 -2.36 10.01 -2.18
CA ILE A 279 -1.01 10.46 -2.54
C ILE A 279 -1.06 11.04 -3.95
N PRO A 280 -0.70 12.32 -4.17
CA PRO A 280 -0.81 12.96 -5.48
C PRO A 280 -0.18 12.14 -6.60
N ALA A 281 1.05 11.67 -6.38
CA ALA A 281 1.78 10.89 -7.36
C ALA A 281 1.15 9.52 -7.68
N GLN A 282 0.49 8.89 -6.70
CA GLN A 282 -0.21 7.62 -6.93
C GLN A 282 -1.59 7.87 -7.56
N PHE A 283 -2.30 8.90 -7.10
CA PHE A 283 -3.57 9.38 -7.63
C PHE A 283 -3.47 9.71 -9.12
N ASP A 284 -2.45 10.46 -9.52
CA ASP A 284 -2.18 10.83 -10.92
C ASP A 284 -1.95 9.60 -11.81
N SER A 285 -1.47 8.49 -11.23
CA SER A 285 -1.19 7.24 -11.94
C SER A 285 -2.35 6.23 -11.90
N LEU A 286 -3.49 6.58 -11.30
CA LEU A 286 -4.63 5.66 -11.22
C LEU A 286 -5.15 5.34 -12.63
N GLY A 287 -5.23 4.05 -12.92
CA GLY A 287 -5.66 3.55 -14.23
C GLY A 287 -4.53 3.41 -15.25
N ASP A 288 -3.34 3.91 -14.94
CA ASP A 288 -2.15 3.54 -15.70
C ASP A 288 -1.82 2.06 -15.43
N GLY A 289 -1.37 1.35 -16.46
CA GLY A 289 -0.93 -0.04 -16.30
C GLY A 289 0.18 -0.15 -15.25
N VAL A 290 0.29 -1.31 -14.59
CA VAL A 290 1.24 -1.54 -13.48
C VAL A 290 2.67 -1.17 -13.89
N SER A 291 3.11 0.01 -13.47
CA SER A 291 4.46 0.54 -13.69
C SER A 291 4.99 1.10 -12.38
N VAL A 292 6.28 0.89 -12.13
CA VAL A 292 6.94 1.31 -10.87
C VAL A 292 7.33 2.77 -10.98
N GLN A 293 6.88 3.61 -10.05
CA GLN A 293 7.38 4.98 -9.91
C GLN A 293 8.83 4.96 -9.41
N ALA A 294 9.77 5.40 -10.26
CA ALA A 294 11.17 5.53 -9.90
C ALA A 294 11.37 6.70 -8.92
N SER A 295 12.13 6.47 -7.84
CA SER A 295 12.42 7.49 -6.83
C SER A 295 13.08 8.73 -7.44
N GLY A 296 12.55 9.91 -7.12
CA GLY A 296 13.19 11.19 -7.42
C GLY A 296 14.49 11.34 -6.65
N THR A 297 15.62 11.26 -7.33
CA THR A 297 16.91 11.72 -6.84
C THR A 297 16.93 13.24 -6.86
N THR A 298 17.02 13.87 -5.69
CA THR A 298 17.47 15.27 -5.56
C THR A 298 18.84 15.44 -6.25
N PRO A 299 19.03 16.43 -7.15
CA PRO A 299 20.34 16.68 -7.73
C PRO A 299 21.29 17.22 -6.64
N ALA A 300 22.33 16.45 -6.34
CA ALA A 300 23.50 16.99 -5.65
C ALA A 300 24.13 18.09 -6.52
N ALA A 301 24.50 19.21 -5.89
CA ALA A 301 25.15 20.35 -6.54
C ALA A 301 26.43 19.93 -7.28
N PRO A 302 26.74 20.53 -8.45
CA PRO A 302 27.90 20.12 -9.24
C PRO A 302 29.20 20.64 -8.61
N SER A 303 30.07 19.71 -8.20
CA SER A 303 31.48 19.99 -7.97
C SER A 303 32.19 20.12 -9.31
N THR A 304 32.87 21.25 -9.47
CA THR A 304 33.70 21.61 -10.62
C THR A 304 34.91 20.69 -10.77
N GLN A 305 35.04 19.96 -11.88
CA GLN A 305 36.35 19.64 -12.45
C GLN A 305 36.33 19.66 -13.99
N ASN A 306 37.15 20.56 -14.51
CA ASN A 306 37.54 20.67 -15.91
C ASN A 306 38.32 19.42 -16.35
N THR A 307 37.95 18.83 -17.51
CA THR A 307 38.97 18.45 -18.51
C THR A 307 38.34 18.38 -19.91
N GLN A 308 38.97 19.10 -20.84
CA GLN A 308 38.67 19.17 -22.27
C GLN A 308 38.96 17.84 -22.98
N THR A 309 38.09 17.40 -23.89
CA THR A 309 38.52 16.98 -25.24
C THR A 309 37.37 16.87 -26.27
N THR A 310 37.56 17.60 -27.37
CA THR A 310 37.19 17.32 -28.78
C THR A 310 35.72 17.14 -29.20
N LEU A 311 35.24 18.18 -29.90
CA LEU A 311 34.12 18.18 -30.84
C LEU A 311 34.39 17.28 -32.05
N THR A 312 33.45 16.38 -32.35
CA THR A 312 33.22 15.87 -33.71
C THR A 312 31.73 15.89 -34.00
N THR A 313 31.30 16.87 -34.77
CA THR A 313 29.97 17.02 -35.36
C THR A 313 29.68 15.88 -36.34
N MET A 314 28.58 15.14 -36.13
CA MET A 314 27.83 14.50 -37.20
C MET A 314 26.33 14.68 -36.96
N ALA A 315 25.71 15.48 -37.83
CA ALA A 315 24.28 15.67 -37.90
C ALA A 315 23.60 14.44 -38.52
N ARG A 316 22.49 13.99 -37.94
CA ARG A 316 21.51 13.15 -38.64
C ARG A 316 20.08 13.46 -38.19
N SER A 317 19.31 13.87 -39.19
CA SER A 317 17.89 14.12 -39.36
C SER A 317 16.92 13.58 -38.31
N ALA A 318 16.08 14.47 -37.77
CA ALA A 318 14.87 14.15 -37.03
C ALA A 318 13.67 14.07 -37.99
N THR A 319 12.94 12.95 -37.96
CA THR A 319 11.65 12.79 -38.63
C THR A 319 10.55 13.16 -37.63
N ALA A 320 9.73 14.16 -37.95
CA ALA A 320 8.62 14.61 -37.10
C ALA A 320 7.47 13.58 -37.10
N VAL A 321 7.00 13.20 -35.92
CA VAL A 321 5.75 12.45 -35.73
C VAL A 321 4.64 13.46 -35.40
N ALA A 322 3.54 13.36 -36.15
CA ALA A 322 2.41 14.27 -36.10
C ALA A 322 1.66 14.23 -34.76
N ALA A 323 1.28 15.40 -34.26
CA ALA A 323 0.46 15.58 -33.07
C ALA A 323 -0.99 15.17 -33.32
N THR A 324 -1.53 14.29 -32.48
CA THR A 324 -2.96 13.97 -32.40
C THR A 324 -3.66 14.99 -31.51
N THR A 325 -4.56 15.78 -32.09
CA THR A 325 -5.43 16.74 -31.39
C THR A 325 -6.48 16.03 -30.55
N ALA A 326 -6.52 16.34 -29.24
CA ALA A 326 -7.58 15.91 -28.33
C ALA A 326 -8.92 16.57 -28.67
N ARG A 327 -9.98 15.78 -28.81
CA ARG A 327 -11.35 16.25 -29.10
C ARG A 327 -12.12 16.42 -27.79
N ARG A 328 -12.50 17.66 -27.48
CA ARG A 328 -13.34 18.01 -26.32
C ARG A 328 -14.80 17.66 -26.65
N VAL A 329 -15.44 16.80 -25.86
CA VAL A 329 -16.88 16.50 -25.93
C VAL A 329 -17.58 17.28 -24.82
N THR A 330 -18.57 18.09 -25.18
CA THR A 330 -19.42 18.81 -24.22
C THR A 330 -20.76 18.09 -24.16
N VAL A 331 -21.17 17.63 -22.97
CA VAL A 331 -22.50 17.03 -22.73
C VAL A 331 -23.43 18.11 -22.22
N THR A 332 -24.60 18.26 -22.86
CA THR A 332 -25.46 19.44 -22.76
C THR A 332 -26.76 19.27 -21.97
N ASP A 333 -26.96 18.22 -21.16
CA ASP A 333 -28.14 18.26 -20.27
C ASP A 333 -28.08 17.37 -19.02
N TRP A 334 -28.77 17.83 -17.98
CA TRP A 334 -28.88 17.21 -16.66
C TRP A 334 -30.33 16.77 -16.41
N GLU A 335 -30.58 15.49 -16.17
CA GLU A 335 -31.86 15.06 -15.57
C GLU A 335 -31.68 14.87 -14.06
N THR A 336 -32.42 15.67 -13.29
CA THR A 336 -32.53 15.52 -11.84
C THR A 336 -33.63 14.52 -11.53
N SER A 337 -33.28 13.31 -11.09
CA SER A 337 -34.28 12.36 -10.58
C SER A 337 -34.34 12.43 -9.06
N THR A 338 -35.50 12.84 -8.53
CA THR A 338 -35.78 12.84 -7.09
C THR A 338 -36.54 11.56 -6.76
N SER A 339 -36.03 10.75 -5.83
CA SER A 339 -36.73 9.56 -5.36
C SER A 339 -37.27 9.79 -3.94
N THR A 340 -38.57 9.58 -3.75
CA THR A 340 -39.24 9.70 -2.44
C THR A 340 -39.40 8.31 -1.83
N VAL A 341 -38.83 8.10 -0.64
CA VAL A 341 -38.93 6.84 0.09
C VAL A 341 -40.09 6.92 1.09
N TYR A 342 -41.04 5.99 1.00
CA TYR A 342 -42.08 5.81 2.01
C TYR A 342 -41.65 4.75 3.01
N MET A 343 -41.54 5.14 4.29
CA MET A 343 -41.37 4.20 5.40
C MET A 343 -42.73 3.60 5.78
N SER A 344 -42.84 2.27 5.75
CA SER A 344 -43.95 1.56 6.40
C SER A 344 -43.69 1.43 7.90
N LEU A 345 -44.70 1.74 8.71
CA LEU A 345 -44.67 1.52 10.15
C LEU A 345 -44.94 0.05 10.48
N PRO A 346 -44.29 -0.50 11.52
CA PRO A 346 -44.47 -1.90 11.90
C PRO A 346 -45.84 -2.12 12.57
N THR A 347 -46.47 -3.24 12.22
CA THR A 347 -47.71 -3.78 12.82
C THR A 347 -47.47 -4.40 14.19
#